data_AF-A0A1T4ZE33-F1
#
_entry.id   AF-A0A1T4ZE33-F1
#
_cell.length_a   1.000
_cell.length_b   1.000
_cell.length_c   1.000
_cell.angle_alpha   90.00
_cell.angle_beta   90.00
_cell.angle_gamma   90.00
#
_symmetry.space_group_name_H-M   'P 1'
#
loop_
_entity.id
_entity.type
_entity.pdbx_description
1 polymer ?
#
loop_
_entity_poly.entity_id
_entity_poly.type
_entity_poly.pdbx_seq_one_letter_code
_entity_poly.pdbx_strand_id
1 'polypeptide(L)' 'MIEECGLLNKVFTLDALHCSKGTTQAIIESKNDYLITVKGNQMKLHKQIKKISKS' A
#
# COMPACT_ATOMS: atom_id res chain seq x y z
N MET A 1 -10.35 0.38 -11.68
CA MET A 1 -9.76 1.73 -11.47
C MET A 1 -8.23 1.77 -11.55
N ILE A 2 -7.45 1.11 -10.67
CA ILE A 2 -5.97 1.03 -10.86
C ILE A 2 -5.62 0.10 -12.02
N GLU A 3 -6.27 -1.06 -12.09
CA GLU A 3 -6.08 -2.07 -13.14
C GLU A 3 -6.40 -1.55 -14.55
N GLU A 4 -7.25 -0.52 -14.64
CA GLU A 4 -7.73 0.04 -15.91
C GLU A 4 -6.98 1.30 -16.34
N CYS A 5 -6.03 1.78 -15.52
CA CYS A 5 -5.35 3.04 -15.77
C CYS A 5 -4.26 2.94 -16.85
N GLY A 6 -3.83 1.73 -17.22
CA GLY A 6 -2.81 1.49 -18.26
C GLY A 6 -1.40 1.98 -17.92
N LEU A 7 -1.18 2.45 -16.70
CA LEU A 7 0.13 2.90 -16.21
C LEU A 7 0.98 1.70 -15.80
N LEU A 8 2.28 1.78 -16.11
CA LEU A 8 3.28 0.76 -15.76
C LEU A 8 4.51 1.45 -15.16
N ASN A 9 5.17 0.76 -14.21
CA ASN A 9 6.37 1.23 -13.52
C ASN A 9 6.20 2.63 -12.90
N LYS A 10 5.03 2.88 -12.30
CA LYS A 10 4.73 4.11 -11.55
C LYS A 10 4.63 3.82 -10.06
N VAL A 11 4.79 4.87 -9.25
CA VAL A 11 4.57 4.83 -7.80
C VAL A 11 3.23 5.49 -7.50
N PHE A 12 2.30 4.71 -6.95
CA PHE A 12 1.04 5.24 -6.43
C PHE A 12 1.20 5.66 -4.97
N THR A 13 0.93 6.93 -4.67
CA THR A 13 0.90 7.43 -3.30
C THR A 13 -0.53 7.49 -2.80
N LEU A 14 -0.85 6.80 -1.70
CA LEU A 14 -2.21 6.74 -1.16
C LEU A 14 -2.26 7.08 0.33
N ASP A 15 -3.38 7.67 0.75
CA ASP A 15 -3.66 7.86 2.16
C ASP A 15 -4.14 6.54 2.83
N ALA A 16 -4.22 6.56 4.16
CA ALA A 16 -4.48 5.38 4.97
C ALA A 16 -5.88 4.78 4.82
N LEU A 17 -6.86 5.51 4.28
CA LEU A 17 -8.18 4.97 3.94
C LEU A 17 -8.09 3.87 2.88
N HIS A 18 -7.07 3.93 2.02
CA HIS A 18 -6.82 2.94 1.00
C HIS A 18 -5.90 1.79 1.45
N CYS A 19 -5.49 1.76 2.74
CA CYS A 19 -4.59 0.76 3.32
C CYS A 19 -5.28 -0.60 3.51
N SER A 20 -5.60 -1.25 2.39
CA SER A 20 -6.22 -2.56 2.31
C SER A 20 -5.36 -3.52 1.50
N LYS A 21 -5.46 -4.82 1.79
CA LYS A 21 -4.74 -5.86 1.03
C LYS A 21 -5.13 -5.86 -0.44
N GLY A 22 -6.42 -5.67 -0.74
CA GLY A 22 -6.94 -5.63 -2.11
C GLY A 22 -6.32 -4.48 -2.91
N THR A 23 -6.22 -3.29 -2.32
CA THR A 23 -5.58 -2.14 -2.96
C THR A 23 -4.12 -2.41 -3.28
N THR A 24 -3.34 -2.89 -2.30
CA THR A 24 -1.92 -3.16 -2.51
C THR A 24 -1.71 -4.27 -3.54
N GLN A 25 -2.59 -5.28 -3.54
CA GLN A 25 -2.52 -6.39 -4.49
C GLN A 25 -2.82 -5.93 -5.91
N ALA A 26 -3.87 -5.13 -6.12
CA ALA A 26 -4.18 -4.57 -7.44
C ALA A 26 -3.03 -3.72 -8.01
N ILE A 27 -2.32 -2.95 -7.16
CA ILE A 27 -1.15 -2.17 -7.58
C ILE A 27 -0.01 -3.10 -8.02
N ILE A 28 0.31 -4.13 -7.23
CA ILE A 28 1.34 -5.12 -7.56
C ILE A 28 1.01 -5.85 -8.87
N GLU A 29 -0.23 -6.33 -9.02
CA GLU A 29 -0.70 -7.05 -10.22
C GLU A 29 -0.64 -6.17 -11.48
N SER A 30 -0.85 -4.86 -11.32
CA SER A 30 -0.69 -3.88 -12.40
C SER A 30 0.76 -3.53 -12.74
N LYS A 31 1.77 -4.18 -12.14
CA LYS A 31 3.21 -3.89 -12.32
C LYS A 31 3.58 -2.44 -11.95
N ASN A 32 3.03 -1.99 -10.84
CA ASN A 32 3.33 -0.69 -10.25
C ASN A 32 3.75 -0.86 -8.79
N ASP A 33 4.39 0.17 -8.26
CA ASP A 33 4.80 0.26 -6.86
C ASP A 33 3.85 1.18 -6.07
N TYR A 34 3.91 1.13 -4.75
CA TYR A 34 3.10 1.99 -3.89
C TYR A 34 3.84 2.55 -2.68
N LEU A 35 3.41 3.74 -2.27
CA LEU A 35 3.67 4.31 -0.96
C LEU A 35 2.33 4.55 -0.29
N ILE A 36 2.08 3.90 0.84
CA ILE A 36 0.80 3.99 1.54
C ILE A 36 1.00 4.32 3.01
N THR A 37 0.21 5.28 3.49
CA THR A 37 0.20 5.61 4.92
C THR A 37 -0.64 4.59 5.70
N VAL A 38 -0.30 4.37 6.97
CA VAL A 38 -1.02 3.45 7.86
C VAL A 38 -1.52 4.22 9.06
N LYS A 39 -2.80 4.07 9.43
CA LYS A 39 -3.35 4.72 10.63
C LYS A 39 -2.94 3.98 11.90
N GLY A 40 -2.71 4.73 12.97
CA GLY A 40 -2.37 4.17 14.28
C GLY A 40 -3.46 3.28 14.90
N ASN A 41 -4.73 3.46 14.51
CA ASN A 41 -5.83 2.60 14.97
C ASN A 41 -5.74 1.16 14.41
N GLN A 42 -4.98 0.92 13.33
CA GLN A 42 -4.70 -0.42 12.80
C GLN A 42 -3.54 -1.07 13.57
N MET A 43 -3.78 -1.36 14.85
CA MET A 43 -2.70 -1.63 15.80
C MET A 43 -1.81 -2.81 15.45
N LYS A 44 -2.37 -3.89 14.88
CA LYS A 44 -1.61 -5.09 14.49
C LYS A 44 -0.60 -4.76 13.38
N LEU A 45 -1.08 -4.13 12.31
CA LEU A 45 -0.26 -3.77 11.15
C LEU A 45 0.81 -2.74 11.55
N HIS A 46 0.41 -1.70 12.27
CA HIS A 46 1.33 -0.66 12.73
C HIS A 46 2.44 -1.20 13.64
N LYS A 47 2.13 -2.14 14.55
CA LYS A 47 3.14 -2.81 15.38
C LYS A 47 4.09 -3.68 14.54
N GLN A 48 3.58 -4.41 13.55
CA GLN A 48 4.41 -5.22 12.65
C GLN A 48 5.38 -4.36 11.84
N ILE A 49 4.89 -3.28 11.23
CA ILE A 49 5.72 -2.34 10.46
C ILE A 49 6.82 -1.76 11.36
N LYS A 50 6.49 -1.31 12.58
CA LYS A 50 7.49 -0.82 13.54
C LYS A 50 8.53 -1.86 13.94
N LYS A 51 8.17 -3.15 14.00
CA LYS A 51 9.12 -4.23 14.29
C LYS A 51 10.10 -4.43 13.13
N ILE A 52 9.58 -4.48 11.90
CA ILE A 52 10.39 -4.70 10.69
C ILE A 52 11.30 -3.50 10.40
N SER A 53 10.81 -2.27 10.56
CA SER A 53 11.58 -1.04 10.31
C SER A 53 12.69 -0.77 11.34
N LYS A 54 12.70 -1.47 12.48
CA LYS A 54 13.76 -1.36 13.50
C LYS A 54 14.87 -2.41 13.32
N SER A 55 14.71 -3.31 12.36
CA SER A 55 15.74 -4.29 11.96
C SER A 55 16.59 -3.71 10.84
#